data_AF-A0A1E7L361-F1
#
_entry.id   AF-A0A1E7L361-F1
#
_cell.length_a   1.000
_cell.length_b   1.000
_cell.length_c   1.000
_cell.angle_alpha   90.00
_cell.angle_beta   90.00
_cell.angle_gamma   90.00
#
_symmetry.space_group_name_H-M   'P 1'
#
loop_
_entity.id
_entity.type
_entity.pdbx_description
1 polymer ?
#
loop_
_entity_poly.entity_id
_entity_poly.type
_entity_poly.pdbx_seq_one_letter_code
_entity_poly.pdbx_strand_id
1 'polypeptide(L)'
;MSRTDKTKPLWVRCAEHEHRAVHDHRRGPCDLPPRPPRKDTGTRCRWEYTWFGTRCCSGPNGRAAKKEWGEMNRARNRRDRYAARRAARRAALRAARSADREDID
;
A
#
# COMPACT_ATOMS: atom_id res chain seq x y z
N MET A 1 -5.30 0.69 3.33
CA MET A 1 -5.48 1.29 4.66
C MET A 1 -4.21 1.08 5.47
N SER A 2 -3.70 2.15 6.07
CA SER A 2 -2.82 2.03 7.23
C SER A 2 -3.57 1.35 8.39
N ARG A 3 -2.88 0.84 9.42
CA ARG A 3 -3.58 0.34 10.62
C ARG A 3 -4.44 1.46 11.24
N THR A 4 -3.99 2.71 11.11
CA THR A 4 -4.62 3.92 11.64
C THR A 4 -5.90 4.30 10.90
N ASP A 5 -5.99 4.09 9.58
CA ASP A 5 -7.19 4.46 8.82
C ASP A 5 -8.39 3.57 9.14
N LYS A 6 -8.16 2.33 9.63
CA LYS A 6 -9.25 1.39 9.99
C LYS A 6 -9.94 1.78 11.29
N THR A 7 -9.22 2.45 12.18
CA THR A 7 -9.74 2.86 13.49
C THR A 7 -10.29 4.28 13.48
N LYS A 8 -10.22 5.01 12.36
CA LYS A 8 -10.81 6.34 12.23
C LYS A 8 -12.33 6.27 12.43
N PRO A 9 -12.92 7.17 13.24
CA PRO A 9 -14.37 7.33 13.31
C PRO A 9 -14.98 7.53 11.92
N LEU A 10 -16.21 7.06 11.71
CA LEU A 10 -16.89 7.14 10.41
C LEU A 10 -16.93 8.56 9.85
N TRP A 11 -17.22 9.56 10.70
CA TRP A 11 -17.27 10.96 10.28
C TRP A 11 -15.94 11.48 9.72
N VAL A 12 -14.80 11.01 10.26
CA VAL A 12 -13.47 11.36 9.74
C VAL A 12 -13.27 10.72 8.37
N ARG A 13 -13.64 9.45 8.22
CA ARG A 13 -13.55 8.74 6.93
C ARG A 13 -14.44 9.37 5.86
N CYS A 14 -15.65 9.79 6.21
CA CYS A 14 -16.55 10.49 5.30
C CYS A 14 -16.10 11.92 4.97
N ALA A 15 -15.31 12.57 5.83
CA ALA A 15 -14.75 13.89 5.55
C ALA A 15 -13.51 13.82 4.65
N GLU A 16 -12.67 12.79 4.84
CA GLU A 16 -11.45 12.57 4.05
C GLU A 16 -11.72 11.95 2.67
N HIS A 17 -12.91 11.36 2.47
CA HIS A 17 -13.22 10.58 1.28
C HIS A 17 -14.68 10.76 0.83
N GLU A 18 -14.96 10.32 -0.40
CA GLU A 18 -16.32 10.25 -0.91
C GLU A 18 -17.18 9.33 -0.05
N HIS A 19 -18.23 9.92 0.51
CA HIS A 19 -19.28 9.25 1.26
C HIS A 19 -20.54 9.19 0.41
N ARG A 20 -21.38 8.18 0.65
CA ARG A 20 -22.68 8.07 0.01
C ARG A 20 -23.82 8.01 1.02
N ALA A 21 -24.93 8.60 0.64
CA ALA A 21 -26.18 8.46 1.38
C ALA A 21 -26.77 7.06 1.13
N VAL A 22 -27.16 6.37 2.21
CA VAL A 22 -27.88 5.09 2.14
C VAL A 22 -29.22 5.27 2.81
N HIS A 23 -30.27 5.01 2.05
CA HIS A 23 -31.65 5.28 2.44
C HIS A 23 -32.39 3.98 2.76
N ASP A 24 -33.08 3.95 3.90
CA ASP A 24 -34.02 2.90 4.26
C ASP A 24 -35.37 3.53 4.65
N HIS A 25 -36.27 3.60 3.67
CA HIS A 25 -37.60 4.22 3.82
C HIS A 25 -38.71 3.20 4.08
N ARG A 26 -38.36 1.94 4.38
CA ARG A 26 -39.37 0.87 4.56
C ARG A 26 -40.39 1.16 5.65
N ARG A 27 -40.06 2.02 6.62
CA ARG A 27 -40.92 2.34 7.77
C ARG A 27 -41.17 3.83 7.95
N GLY A 28 -41.22 4.63 6.90
CA GLY A 28 -41.59 6.05 6.97
C GLY A 28 -40.58 6.99 6.33
N PRO A 29 -40.63 8.30 6.69
CA PRO A 29 -39.87 9.33 5.98
C PRO A 29 -38.37 9.22 6.23
N CYS A 30 -37.60 9.85 5.35
CA CYS A 30 -36.15 9.91 5.45
C CYS A 30 -35.72 10.59 6.75
N ASP A 31 -34.89 9.91 7.52
CA ASP A 31 -34.28 10.38 8.76
C ASP A 31 -32.76 10.60 8.60
N LEU A 32 -32.28 10.76 7.36
CA LEU A 32 -30.86 10.96 7.08
C LEU A 32 -30.41 12.34 7.57
N PRO A 33 -29.38 12.42 8.44
CA PRO A 33 -28.81 13.70 8.83
C PRO A 33 -28.15 14.41 7.62
N PRO A 34 -28.13 15.75 7.55
CA PRO A 34 -27.56 16.47 6.40
C PRO A 34 -26.05 16.27 6.24
N ARG A 35 -25.35 15.79 7.28
CA ARG A 35 -23.92 15.45 7.26
C ARG A 35 -23.65 14.19 8.08
N PRO A 36 -22.56 13.46 7.81
CA PRO A 36 -22.13 12.33 8.61
C PRO A 36 -22.02 12.69 10.10
N PRO A 37 -22.83 12.09 10.99
CA PRO A 37 -22.83 12.44 12.39
C PRO A 37 -21.57 11.92 13.09
N ARG A 38 -21.12 12.62 14.13
CA ARG A 38 -19.95 12.21 14.93
C ARG A 38 -20.19 10.96 15.77
N LYS A 39 -21.45 10.68 16.09
CA LYS A 39 -21.92 9.55 16.88
C LYS A 39 -23.02 8.82 16.09
N ASP A 40 -23.28 7.58 16.45
CA ASP A 40 -24.43 6.86 15.90
C ASP A 40 -25.72 7.56 16.33
N THR A 41 -26.60 7.84 15.37
CA THR A 41 -27.87 8.53 15.57
C THR A 41 -29.04 7.56 15.66
N GLY A 42 -28.83 6.27 15.42
CA GLY A 42 -29.92 5.28 15.36
C GLY A 42 -30.90 5.52 14.21
N THR A 43 -30.52 6.35 13.22
CA THR A 43 -31.34 6.65 12.04
C THR A 43 -31.27 5.48 11.06
N ARG A 44 -32.36 5.24 10.34
CA ARG A 44 -32.44 4.13 9.37
C ARG A 44 -31.65 4.47 8.12
N CYS A 45 -31.81 5.71 7.65
CA CYS A 45 -30.94 6.27 6.65
C CYS A 45 -29.63 6.68 7.30
N ARG A 46 -28.52 6.32 6.67
CA ARG A 46 -27.17 6.54 7.21
C ARG A 46 -26.20 6.94 6.12
N TRP A 47 -25.14 7.59 6.54
CA TRP A 47 -23.98 7.81 5.68
C TRP A 47 -23.12 6.55 5.67
N GLU A 48 -22.83 6.04 4.49
CA GLU A 48 -21.85 4.97 4.33
C GLU A 48 -20.59 5.49 3.66
N TYR A 49 -19.47 4.92 4.07
CA TYR A 49 -18.23 5.06 3.35
C TYR A 49 -18.17 3.97 2.27
N THR A 50 -18.12 4.37 1.00
CA THR A 50 -18.29 3.51 -0.19
C THR A 50 -17.21 2.45 -0.37
N TRP A 51 -16.11 2.54 0.39
CA TRP A 51 -14.98 1.63 0.34
C TRP A 51 -14.97 0.61 1.50
N PHE A 52 -16.14 0.17 1.98
CA PHE A 52 -16.19 -1.05 2.78
C PHE A 52 -15.94 -2.26 1.86
N GLY A 53 -14.74 -2.85 1.96
CA GLY A 53 -14.32 -4.03 1.18
C GLY A 53 -13.19 -3.75 0.20
N THR A 54 -13.15 -2.57 -0.41
CA THR A 54 -12.02 -2.12 -1.22
C THR A 54 -11.19 -1.17 -0.35
N ARG A 55 -9.89 -1.39 -0.18
CA ARG A 55 -9.09 -0.54 0.73
C ARG A 55 -9.13 0.89 0.16
N CYS A 56 -9.57 1.86 0.94
CA CYS A 56 -9.41 3.30 0.70
C CYS A 56 -8.05 3.65 0.04
N CYS A 57 -6.98 3.00 0.50
CA CYS A 57 -5.63 3.06 -0.09
C CYS A 57 -5.29 1.76 -0.84
N SER A 58 -6.14 1.33 -1.77
CA SER A 58 -5.87 0.32 -2.82
C SER A 58 -6.08 0.85 -4.24
N GLY A 59 -6.13 2.18 -4.41
CA GLY A 59 -5.78 2.78 -5.69
C GLY A 59 -4.35 2.38 -6.14
N PRO A 60 -3.88 2.85 -7.30
CA PRO A 60 -2.57 2.47 -7.87
C PRO A 60 -1.38 2.59 -6.90
N ASN A 61 -1.50 3.42 -5.86
CA ASN A 61 -0.50 3.65 -4.82
C ASN A 61 -0.81 2.99 -3.46
N GLY A 62 -1.65 1.96 -3.47
CA GLY A 62 -2.12 1.29 -2.28
C GLY A 62 -1.12 0.38 -1.57
N ARG A 63 -1.51 -0.16 -0.40
CA ARG A 63 -0.63 -1.07 0.38
C ARG A 63 -0.25 -2.33 -0.40
N ALA A 64 -1.16 -2.87 -1.21
CA ALA A 64 -0.88 -4.03 -2.05
C ALA A 64 0.17 -3.69 -3.12
N ALA A 65 -0.09 -2.65 -3.92
CA ALA A 65 0.85 -2.16 -4.93
C ALA A 65 2.22 -1.80 -4.33
N LYS A 66 2.28 -1.11 -3.19
CA LYS A 66 3.54 -0.82 -2.49
C LYS A 66 4.26 -2.07 -1.99
N LYS A 67 3.53 -3.09 -1.52
CA LYS A 67 4.12 -4.36 -1.09
C LYS A 67 4.74 -5.09 -2.28
N GLU A 68 3.99 -5.22 -3.37
CA GLU A 68 4.42 -5.84 -4.61
C GLU A 68 5.64 -5.12 -5.20
N TRP A 69 5.58 -3.79 -5.31
CA TRP A 69 6.70 -2.97 -5.78
C TRP A 69 7.93 -3.12 -4.87
N GLY A 70 7.71 -3.21 -3.56
CA GLY A 70 8.77 -3.52 -2.59
C GLY A 70 9.38 -4.92 -2.80
N GLU A 71 8.58 -5.92 -3.13
CA GLU A 71 9.07 -7.28 -3.46
C GLU A 71 9.88 -7.30 -4.74
N MET A 72 9.41 -6.63 -5.79
CA MET A 72 10.12 -6.46 -7.06
C MET A 72 11.48 -5.78 -6.84
N ASN A 73 11.51 -4.69 -6.08
CA ASN A 73 12.76 -4.00 -5.75
C ASN A 73 13.72 -4.88 -4.95
N ARG A 74 13.24 -5.61 -3.95
CA ARG A 74 14.09 -6.54 -3.19
C ARG A 74 14.65 -7.62 -4.10
N ALA A 75 13.87 -8.14 -5.04
CA ALA A 75 14.34 -9.12 -6.02
C ALA A 75 15.39 -8.53 -6.97
N ARG A 76 15.20 -7.29 -7.47
CA ARG A 76 16.20 -6.57 -8.27
C ARG A 76 17.50 -6.37 -7.47
N ASN A 77 17.42 -5.80 -6.28
CA ASN A 77 18.59 -5.56 -5.42
C ASN A 77 19.33 -6.87 -5.05
N ARG A 78 18.62 -8.00 -4.95
CA ARG A 78 19.27 -9.32 -4.79
C ARG A 78 20.06 -9.70 -6.04
N ARG A 79 19.48 -9.56 -7.24
CA ARG A 79 20.16 -9.85 -8.51
C ARG A 79 21.41 -8.99 -8.68
N ASP A 80 21.30 -7.70 -8.41
CA ASP A 80 22.41 -6.75 -8.54
C ASP A 80 23.57 -7.12 -7.60
N ARG A 81 23.26 -7.44 -6.33
CA ARG A 81 24.28 -7.90 -5.38
C ARG A 81 24.97 -9.18 -5.83
N TYR A 82 24.24 -10.14 -6.40
CA TYR A 82 24.85 -11.36 -6.92
C TYR A 82 25.71 -11.09 -8.16
N ALA A 83 25.26 -10.23 -9.07
CA ALA A 83 26.02 -9.83 -10.24
C ALA A 83 27.34 -9.13 -9.83
N ALA A 84 27.27 -8.18 -8.90
CA ALA A 84 28.43 -7.48 -8.37
C ALA A 84 29.43 -8.46 -7.72
N ARG A 85 28.95 -9.39 -6.87
CA ARG A 85 29.81 -10.43 -6.27
C ARG A 85 30.50 -11.31 -7.32
N ARG A 86 29.78 -11.71 -8.38
CA ARG A 86 30.38 -12.50 -9.47
C ARG A 86 31.40 -11.68 -10.27
N ALA A 87 31.12 -10.41 -10.51
CA ALA A 87 32.06 -9.51 -11.19
C ALA A 87 33.35 -9.33 -10.37
N ALA A 88 33.22 -9.06 -9.07
CA ALA A 88 34.36 -8.92 -8.16
C ALA A 88 35.22 -10.20 -8.12
N ARG A 89 34.59 -11.38 -8.03
CA ARG A 89 35.33 -12.67 -8.10
C ARG A 89 36.08 -12.83 -9.42
N ARG A 90 35.45 -12.50 -10.55
CA ARG A 90 36.11 -12.56 -11.87
C ARG A 90 37.28 -11.58 -11.99
N ALA A 91 37.14 -10.38 -11.44
CA ALA A 91 38.20 -9.39 -11.41
C ALA A 91 39.39 -9.87 -10.55
N ALA A 92 39.12 -10.40 -9.36
CA ALA A 92 40.16 -10.95 -8.48
C ALA A 92 40.92 -12.11 -9.15
N LEU A 93 40.21 -13.03 -9.81
CA LEU A 93 40.86 -14.13 -10.55
C LEU A 93 41.71 -13.63 -11.73
N ARG A 94 41.28 -12.58 -12.43
CA ARG A 94 42.08 -11.95 -13.49
C ARG A 94 43.33 -11.30 -12.93
N ALA A 95 43.22 -10.58 -11.81
CA ALA A 95 44.34 -9.93 -11.14
C ALA A 95 45.38 -10.95 -10.63
N ALA A 96 44.93 -12.07 -10.06
CA ALA A 96 45.84 -13.14 -9.65
C ALA A 96 46.62 -13.71 -10.84
N ARG A 97 45.93 -14.00 -11.96
CA ARG A 97 46.57 -14.54 -13.18
C ARG A 97 47.54 -13.57 -13.86
N SER A 98 47.32 -12.26 -13.75
CA SER A 98 48.28 -11.27 -14.27
C SER A 98 49.52 -11.19 -13.39
N ALA A 99 49.36 -11.25 -12.07
CA ALA A 99 50.50 -11.27 -11.13
C ALA A 99 51.38 -12.52 -11.34
N ASP A 100 50.76 -13.70 -11.48
CA ASP A 100 51.50 -14.95 -11.75
C ASP A 100 52.30 -14.92 -13.08
N ARG A 101 51.94 -14.04 -14.02
CA ARG A 101 52.61 -13.90 -15.32
C ARG A 101 53.78 -12.92 -15.27
N GLU A 102 53.75 -11.94 -14.38
CA GLU A 102 54.84 -10.98 -14.17
C GLU A 102 56.00 -11.56 -13.35
N ASP A 103 55.76 -12.61 -12.54
CA ASP A 103 56.79 -13.32 -11.77
C ASP A 103 57.61 -14.35 -12.57
N ILE A 104 57.27 -14.59 -13.85
CA ILE A 104 57.93 -15.60 -14.72
C ILE A 104 58.90 -14.95 -15.73
N ASP A 105 58.79 -13.64 -15.98
CA ASP A 105 59.71 -12.84 -16.81
C ASP A 105 60.78 -12.14 -15.96
#